data_AF-A0A3B0T4Y7-F1
#
_entry.id   AF-A0A3B0T4Y7-F1
#
_cell.length_a   1.000
_cell.length_b   1.000
_cell.length_c   1.000
_cell.angle_alpha   90.00
_cell.angle_beta   90.00
_cell.angle_gamma   90.00
#
_symmetry.space_group_name_H-M   'P 1'
#
loop_
_entity.id
_entity.type
_entity.pdbx_description
1 polymer ?
#
loop_
_entity_poly.entity_id
_entity_poly.type
_entity_poly.pdbx_seq_one_letter_code
_entity_poly.pdbx_strand_id
1 'polypeptide(L)'
;MHLALINIAKAKYSMDNSRMSGFVNNLDALENYTYRTIHKRVFTSRNNWFDKIDGAHMALWWINEGETPTIEEGKRRLQMIADNGS
;
A
#
# COMPACT_ATOMS: atom_id res chain seq x y z
N MET A 1 -11.91 12.51 -7.21
CA MET A 1 -11.27 11.40 -7.95
C MET A 1 -10.14 10.86 -7.07
N HIS A 2 -10.25 9.62 -6.60
CA HIS A 2 -9.29 9.05 -5.65
C HIS A 2 -8.51 7.90 -6.29
N LEU A 3 -7.24 7.75 -5.90
CA LEU A 3 -6.39 6.65 -6.34
C LEU A 3 -6.70 5.42 -5.48
N ALA A 4 -7.09 4.31 -6.10
CA ALA A 4 -7.25 3.03 -5.43
C ALA A 4 -5.94 2.25 -5.43
N LEU A 5 -5.47 1.91 -4.23
CA LEU A 5 -4.53 0.82 -3.99
C LEU A 5 -5.27 -0.18 -3.09
N ILE A 6 -5.37 -1.44 -3.49
CA ILE A 6 -5.86 -2.48 -2.59
C ILE A 6 -4.75 -2.81 -1.60
N ASN A 7 -4.68 -2.02 -0.53
CA ASN A 7 -3.99 -2.40 0.68
C ASN A 7 -4.88 -3.37 1.46
N ILE A 8 -4.32 -4.48 1.94
CA ILE A 8 -5.01 -5.56 2.69
C ILE A 8 -5.40 -5.10 4.12
N ALA A 9 -5.71 -3.81 4.32
CA ALA A 9 -6.10 -3.28 5.61
C ALA A 9 -7.09 -2.12 5.47
N LYS A 10 -8.31 -2.34 5.94
CA LYS A 10 -9.28 -1.26 6.22
C LYS A 10 -9.08 -0.81 7.66
N ALA A 11 -9.00 0.49 7.91
CA ALA A 11 -8.99 1.01 9.27
C ALA A 11 -10.27 0.56 10.01
N LYS A 12 -10.10 -0.11 11.14
CA LYS A 12 -11.22 -0.64 11.95
C LYS A 12 -11.99 0.48 12.68
N TYR A 13 -11.33 1.61 12.91
CA TYR A 13 -11.88 2.79 13.58
C TYR A 13 -11.51 4.05 12.81
N SER A 14 -12.27 5.13 13.01
CA SER A 14 -11.94 6.45 12.47
C SER A 14 -10.63 7.00 13.07
N MET A 15 -9.92 7.86 12.34
CA MET A 15 -8.60 8.38 12.74
C MET A 15 -8.65 9.27 13.99
N ASP A 16 -9.79 9.89 14.28
CA ASP A 16 -10.05 10.65 15.50
C ASP A 16 -10.43 9.77 16.71
N ASN A 17 -10.64 8.46 16.51
CA ASN A 17 -11.00 7.55 17.60
C ASN A 17 -9.82 7.37 18.58
N SER A 18 -10.10 7.40 19.88
CA SER A 18 -9.07 7.24 20.92
C SER A 18 -8.24 5.96 20.80
N ARG A 19 -8.82 4.87 20.25
CA ARG A 19 -8.10 3.61 19.96
C ARG A 19 -7.02 3.76 18.90
N MET A 20 -7.12 4.76 18.03
CA MET A 20 -6.14 5.06 16.98
C MET A 20 -5.05 6.04 17.44
N SER A 21 -5.19 6.66 18.62
CA SER A 21 -4.27 7.72 19.10
C SER A 21 -2.80 7.29 19.12
N GLY A 22 -2.50 6.05 19.53
CA GLY A 22 -1.14 5.53 19.51
C GLY A 22 -0.52 5.44 18.11
N PHE A 23 -1.34 5.25 17.08
CA PHE A 23 -0.89 5.29 15.69
C PHE A 23 -0.79 6.74 15.18
N VAL A 24 -1.89 7.50 15.30
CA VAL A 24 -2.01 8.84 14.72
C VAL A 24 -1.00 9.83 15.32
N ASN A 25 -0.78 9.78 16.63
CA ASN A 25 0.17 10.68 17.31
C ASN A 25 1.64 10.33 17.02
N ASN A 26 1.91 9.18 16.40
CA ASN A 26 3.26 8.70 16.11
C ASN A 26 3.58 8.62 14.61
N LEU A 27 2.78 9.26 13.76
CA LEU A 27 3.02 9.26 12.30
C LEU A 27 4.41 9.84 11.95
N ASP A 28 4.84 10.91 12.62
CA ASP A 28 6.17 11.50 12.41
C ASP A 28 7.29 10.56 12.87
N ALA A 29 7.11 9.88 14.00
CA ALA A 29 8.08 8.90 14.49
C ALA A 29 8.19 7.72 13.51
N LEU A 30 7.06 7.27 12.96
CA LEU A 30 7.01 6.22 11.96
C LEU A 30 7.68 6.65 10.64
N GLU A 31 7.43 7.87 10.14
CA GLU A 31 8.09 8.43 8.96
C GLU A 31 9.61 8.47 9.15
N ASN A 32 10.06 9.00 10.29
CA ASN A 32 11.48 9.10 10.60
C ASN A 32 12.12 7.71 10.64
N TYR A 33 11.48 6.74 11.32
CA TYR A 33 11.96 5.36 11.34
C TYR A 33 12.05 4.77 9.92
N THR A 34 10.94 4.79 9.17
CA THR A 34 10.82 4.11 7.87
C THR A 34 11.78 4.68 6.83
N TYR A 35 11.95 6.01 6.78
CA TYR A 35 12.66 6.69 5.69
C TYR A 35 13.99 7.31 6.08
N ARG A 36 14.26 7.54 7.37
CA ARG A 36 15.47 8.26 7.82
C ARG A 36 16.40 7.42 8.68
N THR A 37 16.06 6.16 8.98
CA THR A 37 16.93 5.23 9.71
C THR A 37 17.48 4.11 8.83
N ILE A 38 18.13 3.13 9.46
CA ILE A 38 18.64 1.91 8.84
C ILE A 38 17.56 1.14 8.06
N HIS A 39 16.28 1.27 8.44
CA HIS A 39 15.17 0.62 7.73
C HIS A 39 15.19 0.93 6.23
N LYS A 40 15.34 2.21 5.85
CA LYS A 40 15.47 2.62 4.45
C LYS A 40 16.65 1.91 3.77
N ARG A 41 17.81 1.85 4.45
CA ARG A 41 19.02 1.23 3.89
C ARG A 41 18.81 -0.26 3.62
N VAL A 42 18.22 -0.99 4.57
CA VAL A 42 17.86 -2.41 4.40
C VAL A 42 16.93 -2.58 3.19
N PHE A 43 15.89 -1.76 3.08
CA PHE A 43 14.92 -1.84 1.98
C PHE A 43 15.50 -1.48 0.61
N THR A 44 16.45 -0.53 0.54
CA THR A 44 17.16 -0.20 -0.70
C THR A 44 18.12 -1.30 -1.13
N SER A 45 18.64 -2.09 -0.18
CA SER A 45 19.54 -3.21 -0.45
C SER A 45 18.80 -4.56 -0.60
N ARG A 46 17.46 -4.57 -0.60
CA ARG A 46 16.65 -5.81 -0.59
C ARG A 46 17.01 -6.80 -1.71
N ASN A 47 17.48 -6.31 -2.86
CA ASN A 47 17.88 -7.15 -4.00
C ASN A 47 19.11 -8.03 -3.71
N ASN A 48 19.83 -7.81 -2.60
CA ASN A 48 20.91 -8.69 -2.16
C ASN A 48 20.40 -10.00 -1.53
N TRP A 49 19.13 -10.05 -1.14
CA TRP A 49 18.54 -11.18 -0.41
C TRP A 49 17.26 -11.71 -1.05
N PHE A 50 16.59 -10.90 -1.87
CA PHE A 50 15.33 -11.26 -2.51
C PHE A 50 15.42 -11.03 -4.01
N ASP A 51 14.91 -11.99 -4.77
CA ASP A 51 14.63 -11.81 -6.18
C ASP A 51 13.48 -10.82 -6.39
N LYS A 52 13.45 -10.23 -7.58
CA LYS A 52 12.28 -9.43 -7.98
C LYS A 52 11.07 -10.36 -8.11
N ILE A 53 9.91 -9.90 -7.63
CA ILE A 53 8.65 -10.57 -7.93
C ILE A 53 8.46 -10.54 -9.44
N ASP A 54 8.35 -11.72 -10.03
CA ASP A 54 8.01 -11.86 -11.44
C ASP A 54 6.52 -11.55 -11.66
N GLY A 55 6.21 -10.85 -12.75
CA GLY A 55 4.86 -10.42 -13.08
C GLY A 55 4.29 -9.25 -12.25
N ALA A 56 3.02 -8.94 -12.52
CA ALA A 56 2.31 -7.82 -11.90
C ALA A 56 1.93 -8.16 -10.44
N HIS A 57 2.42 -7.35 -9.50
CA HIS A 57 2.15 -7.50 -8.07
C HIS A 57 1.42 -6.28 -7.46
N MET A 58 1.15 -5.26 -8.27
CA MET A 58 0.43 -4.06 -7.86
C MET A 58 -0.43 -3.53 -9.01
N ALA A 59 -1.65 -3.09 -8.69
CA ALA A 59 -2.54 -2.38 -9.59
C ALA A 59 -3.03 -1.08 -8.92
N LEU A 60 -2.96 0.03 -9.65
CA LEU A 60 -3.39 1.35 -9.23
C LEU A 60 -4.32 1.93 -10.29
N TRP A 61 -5.48 2.47 -9.89
CA TRP A 61 -6.41 3.10 -10.83
C TRP A 61 -7.32 4.12 -10.16
N TRP A 62 -7.96 4.95 -10.96
CA TRP A 62 -8.91 5.96 -10.49
C TRP A 62 -10.28 5.35 -10.19
N ILE A 63 -10.84 5.70 -9.04
CA ILE A 63 -12.23 5.36 -8.64
C ILE A 63 -13.03 6.63 -8.35
N ASN A 64 -14.37 6.52 -8.43
CA ASN A 64 -15.23 7.61 -8.01
C ASN A 64 -15.22 7.75 -6.49
N GLU A 65 -15.62 8.93 -6.02
CA GLU A 65 -15.79 9.18 -4.59
C GLU A 65 -16.93 8.32 -4.02
N GLY A 66 -16.73 7.76 -2.82
CA GLY A 66 -17.68 6.87 -2.17
C GLY A 66 -17.66 5.41 -2.66
N GLU A 67 -16.96 5.11 -3.76
CA GLU A 67 -16.79 3.74 -4.23
C GLU A 67 -15.72 3.01 -3.41
N THR A 68 -15.98 1.75 -3.07
CA THR A 68 -14.98 0.84 -2.50
C THR A 68 -14.79 -0.31 -3.49
N PRO A 69 -13.61 -0.43 -4.13
CA PRO A 69 -13.37 -1.52 -5.06
C PRO A 69 -13.39 -2.86 -4.33
N THR A 70 -13.86 -3.90 -5.04
CA THR A 70 -13.86 -5.27 -4.52
C THR A 70 -12.49 -5.92 -4.70
N ILE A 71 -12.23 -6.97 -3.92
CA ILE A 71 -11.02 -7.80 -4.08
C ILE A 71 -10.96 -8.39 -5.49
N GLU A 72 -12.09 -8.83 -6.04
CA GLU A 72 -12.16 -9.43 -7.37
C GLU A 72 -11.84 -8.42 -8.48
N GLU A 73 -12.29 -7.17 -8.35
CA GLU A 73 -11.88 -6.10 -9.28
C GLU A 73 -10.37 -5.84 -9.20
N GLY A 74 -9.80 -5.92 -8.01
CA GLY A 74 -8.36 -5.90 -7.78
C GLY A 74 -7.60 -6.97 -8.53
N LYS A 75 -8.00 -8.23 -8.35
CA LYS A 75 -7.40 -9.39 -9.03
C LYS A 75 -7.52 -9.26 -10.54
N ARG A 76 -8.69 -8.84 -11.03
CA ARG A 76 -8.92 -8.64 -12.47
C ARG A 76 -7.95 -7.61 -13.04
N ARG A 77 -7.71 -6.50 -12.33
CA ARG A 77 -6.76 -5.47 -12.77
C ARG A 77 -5.31 -5.92 -12.70
N LEU A 78 -4.93 -6.66 -11.66
CA LEU A 78 -3.61 -7.29 -11.59
C LEU A 78 -3.38 -8.22 -12.78
N GLN A 79 -4.37 -9.04 -13.12
CA GLN A 79 -4.31 -9.91 -14.29
C GLN A 79 -4.19 -9.12 -15.59
N MET A 80 -4.97 -8.04 -15.76
CA MET A 80 -4.87 -7.18 -16.94
C MET A 80 -3.46 -6.60 -17.14
N ILE A 81 -2.79 -6.20 -16.05
CA ILE A 81 -1.41 -5.69 -16.10
C ILE A 81 -0.42 -6.83 -16.41
N ALA A 82 -0.64 -8.01 -15.84
CA ALA A 82 0.19 -9.19 -16.13
C ALA A 82 0.12 -9.59 -17.62
N ASP A 83 -1.08 -9.53 -18.20
CA ASP A 83 -1.31 -9.95 -19.60
C ASP A 83 -0.87 -8.90 -20.63
N ASN A 84 -1.04 -7.60 -20.32
CA ASN A 84 -0.93 -6.53 -21.32
C ASN A 84 0.13 -5.46 -21.01
N GLY A 85 0.81 -5.54 -19.87
CA GLY A 85 1.67 -4.45 -19.39
C GLY A 85 0.87 -3.29 -18.77
N SER A 86 1.56 -2.17 -18.54
CA SER A 86 1.02 -0.98 -17.86
C SER A 86 0.16 -0.10 -18.76
#